data_AF-A0A1B9SBQ5-F1
#
_entry.id   AF-A0A1B9SBQ5-F1
#
_cell.length_a   1.000
_cell.length_b   1.000
_cell.length_c   1.000
_cell.angle_alpha   90.00
_cell.angle_beta   90.00
_cell.angle_gamma   90.00
#
_symmetry.space_group_name_H-M   'P 1'
#
loop_
_entity.id
_entity.type
_entity.pdbx_description
1 polymer ?
#
loop_
_entity_poly.entity_id
_entity_poly.type
_entity_poly.pdbx_seq_one_letter_code
_entity_poly.pdbx_strand_id
1 'polypeptide(L)'
;MTAARSFRGRFVSGLGDALLRHQSGIRRMQWVMVAAYVALLVAPLTLPLPGSSDYIWNNLARFVQFVFWGVWWPFVILGTALVGRFWCGLLCPEGALSEIASERGAGRAIPSWMKWSGWPVVAFISTTIYGQLTSIYQYPKPAALLLGGSTLVAMAVGARYGKAKRVWCRFLCPVSGVFGTVSKIAPLHFRVEPDAWKRSSNADAAGVNCAPLIPIKTMQGSSACHMCGRCSGHRGAIRLAWRKPAADIVFGSGRMAARWDTILIVPVLLGLVPAALHWTASDAFQIIRIWLVEQCVDVGLTWPLSLRLPWWMLTDYPSVNDVMNVVDAASLLGLVAFGAFISSILFLLPLVAAAAILRRTGKLIHHLAQALIPLASSSLFCGLLALTTSQLRSDGINLPGVDAARGALVILAGLWSVELFFRISSVYCRSLQQRIVATALVAIAIVVFCTAWLLMFLGT
;
A
#
# COMPACT_ATOMS: atom_id res chain seq x y z
N MET A 1 -19.60 18.38 -26.44
CA MET A 1 -18.81 17.80 -25.32
C MET A 1 -19.28 18.20 -23.90
N THR A 2 -20.39 18.95 -23.75
CA THR A 2 -20.82 19.59 -22.48
C THR A 2 -21.92 18.85 -21.70
N ALA A 3 -22.87 18.17 -22.37
CA ALA A 3 -23.98 17.49 -21.70
C ALA A 3 -23.57 16.21 -20.93
N ALA A 4 -22.76 15.33 -21.51
CA ALA A 4 -22.30 14.09 -20.88
C ALA A 4 -21.35 14.33 -19.68
N ARG A 5 -20.55 15.40 -19.72
CA ARG A 5 -19.74 15.86 -18.57
C ARG A 5 -20.62 16.34 -17.41
N SER A 6 -21.78 16.95 -17.70
CA SER A 6 -22.74 17.37 -16.68
C SER A 6 -23.45 16.17 -16.02
N PHE A 7 -23.79 15.13 -16.79
CA PHE A 7 -24.47 13.94 -16.27
C PHE A 7 -23.53 13.09 -15.41
N ARG A 8 -22.32 12.78 -15.92
CA ARG A 8 -21.30 12.06 -15.15
C ARG A 8 -20.89 12.83 -13.89
N GLY A 9 -20.80 14.17 -13.98
CA GLY A 9 -20.55 15.03 -12.83
C GLY A 9 -21.66 14.97 -11.78
N ARG A 10 -22.93 15.04 -12.20
CA ARG A 10 -24.11 14.94 -11.32
C ARG A 10 -24.27 13.56 -10.68
N PHE A 11 -24.01 12.49 -11.43
CA PHE A 11 -24.05 11.13 -10.90
C PHE A 11 -22.97 10.91 -9.84
N VAL A 12 -21.73 11.31 -10.13
CA VAL A 12 -20.62 11.16 -9.18
C VAL A 12 -20.83 12.02 -7.93
N SER A 13 -21.33 13.26 -8.06
CA SER A 13 -21.68 14.04 -6.87
C SER A 13 -22.80 13.40 -6.07
N GLY A 14 -23.83 12.85 -6.74
CA GLY A 14 -24.93 12.12 -6.12
C GLY A 14 -24.47 10.88 -5.35
N LEU A 15 -23.44 10.18 -5.81
CA LEU A 15 -22.80 9.09 -5.05
C LEU A 15 -22.16 9.61 -3.75
N GLY A 16 -21.49 10.77 -3.80
CA GLY A 16 -20.95 11.41 -2.59
C GLY A 16 -22.04 11.76 -1.58
N ASP A 17 -23.17 12.27 -2.05
CA ASP A 17 -24.30 12.63 -1.20
C ASP A 17 -25.06 11.40 -0.69
N ALA A 18 -25.11 10.31 -1.47
CA ALA A 18 -25.61 9.02 -1.02
C ALA A 18 -24.76 8.48 0.14
N LEU A 19 -23.42 8.58 0.05
CA LEU A 19 -22.55 8.20 1.16
C LEU A 19 -22.85 9.01 2.43
N LEU A 20 -23.09 10.32 2.31
CA LEU A 20 -23.47 11.17 3.44
C LEU A 20 -24.83 10.77 4.04
N ARG A 21 -25.84 10.51 3.21
CA ARG A 21 -27.20 10.16 3.67
C ARG A 21 -27.28 8.77 4.29
N HIS A 22 -26.50 7.81 3.79
CA HIS A 22 -26.52 6.42 4.24
C HIS A 22 -25.39 6.06 5.21
N GLN A 23 -24.93 7.02 6.05
CA GLN A 23 -23.90 6.74 7.06
C GLN A 23 -24.29 5.63 8.03
N SER A 24 -25.57 5.47 8.37
CA SER A 24 -26.07 4.37 9.19
C SER A 24 -25.88 3.01 8.51
N GLY A 25 -26.17 2.92 7.21
CA GLY A 25 -25.94 1.74 6.38
C GLY A 25 -24.45 1.41 6.27
N ILE A 26 -23.59 2.43 6.09
CA ILE A 26 -22.13 2.26 6.09
C ILE A 26 -21.66 1.71 7.44
N ARG A 27 -22.18 2.19 8.57
CA ARG A 27 -21.84 1.69 9.91
C ARG A 27 -22.24 0.22 10.09
N ARG A 28 -23.42 -0.18 9.59
CA ARG A 28 -23.84 -1.60 9.58
C ARG A 28 -22.90 -2.45 8.73
N MET A 29 -22.53 -2.00 7.54
CA MET A 29 -21.58 -2.68 6.67
C MET A 29 -20.19 -2.81 7.30
N GLN A 30 -19.72 -1.78 8.02
CA GLN A 30 -18.48 -1.85 8.79
C GLN A 30 -18.53 -2.94 9.87
N TRP A 31 -19.65 -3.09 10.58
CA TRP A 31 -19.82 -4.16 11.57
C TRP A 31 -19.84 -5.55 10.94
N VAL A 32 -20.52 -5.72 9.80
CA VAL A 32 -20.45 -6.97 9.03
C VAL A 32 -19.00 -7.27 8.65
N MET A 33 -18.26 -6.27 8.19
CA MET A 33 -16.86 -6.42 7.81
C MET A 33 -15.95 -6.74 9.01
N VAL A 34 -16.21 -6.16 10.18
CA VAL A 34 -15.54 -6.49 11.44
C VAL A 34 -15.84 -7.93 11.86
N ALA A 35 -17.09 -8.37 11.79
CA ALA A 35 -17.47 -9.74 12.11
C ALA A 35 -16.80 -10.74 11.16
N ALA A 36 -16.82 -10.47 9.84
CA ALA A 36 -16.11 -11.26 8.85
C ALA A 36 -14.60 -11.31 9.11
N TYR A 37 -13.98 -10.15 9.40
CA TYR A 37 -12.56 -10.06 9.74
C TYR A 37 -12.18 -10.89 10.98
N VAL A 38 -12.96 -10.78 12.06
CA VAL A 38 -12.73 -11.56 13.29
C VAL A 38 -12.92 -13.05 13.02
N ALA A 39 -13.96 -13.45 12.27
CA ALA A 39 -14.18 -14.83 11.89
C ALA A 39 -13.01 -15.41 11.08
N LEU A 40 -12.50 -14.67 10.08
CA LEU A 40 -11.36 -15.10 9.27
C LEU A 40 -10.05 -15.16 10.07
N LEU A 41 -9.88 -14.35 11.12
CA LEU A 41 -8.68 -14.42 11.97
C LEU A 41 -8.76 -15.51 13.04
N VAL A 42 -9.93 -15.73 13.63
CA VAL A 42 -10.09 -16.62 14.79
C VAL A 42 -10.41 -18.05 14.37
N ALA A 43 -11.27 -18.26 13.37
CA ALA A 43 -11.70 -19.61 12.99
C ALA A 43 -10.53 -20.53 12.57
N PRO A 44 -9.52 -20.08 11.81
CA PRO A 44 -8.37 -20.93 11.47
C PRO A 44 -7.48 -21.28 12.66
N LEU A 45 -7.54 -20.56 13.78
CA LEU A 45 -6.72 -20.85 14.97
C LEU A 45 -7.16 -22.12 15.70
N THR A 46 -8.43 -22.50 15.55
CA THR A 46 -8.99 -23.70 16.18
C THR A 46 -8.89 -24.94 15.29
N LEU A 47 -8.41 -24.79 14.06
CA LEU A 47 -8.29 -25.88 13.10
C LEU A 47 -6.86 -26.44 13.08
N PRO A 48 -6.69 -27.75 12.81
CA PRO A 48 -5.36 -28.30 12.54
C PRO A 48 -4.77 -27.66 11.28
N LEU A 49 -3.43 -27.69 11.18
CA LEU A 49 -2.75 -27.24 9.98
C LEU A 49 -3.16 -28.12 8.78
N PRO A 50 -3.37 -27.53 7.59
CA PRO A 50 -3.79 -28.29 6.42
C PRO A 50 -2.70 -29.28 5.99
N GLY A 51 -3.12 -30.48 5.61
CA GLY A 51 -2.26 -31.50 5.02
C GLY A 51 -2.00 -31.27 3.53
N SER A 52 -1.16 -32.09 2.93
CA SER A 52 -0.81 -32.01 1.50
C SER A 52 -1.98 -32.37 0.55
N SER A 53 -3.03 -33.03 1.05
CA SER A 53 -4.25 -33.38 0.31
C SER A 53 -5.40 -32.38 0.50
N ASP A 54 -5.15 -31.26 1.17
CA ASP A 54 -6.17 -30.25 1.48
C ASP A 54 -6.18 -29.11 0.46
N TYR A 55 -7.34 -28.91 -0.14
CA TYR A 55 -7.64 -27.91 -1.16
C TYR A 55 -8.49 -26.76 -0.61
N ILE A 56 -8.61 -25.69 -1.38
CA ILE A 56 -9.41 -24.50 -1.03
C ILE A 56 -10.91 -24.84 -0.83
N TRP A 57 -11.44 -25.85 -1.50
CA TRP A 57 -12.88 -26.21 -1.41
C TRP A 57 -13.23 -27.21 -0.32
N ASN A 58 -12.26 -27.97 0.21
CA ASN A 58 -12.50 -29.00 1.23
C ASN A 58 -11.90 -28.65 2.60
N ASN A 59 -11.01 -27.66 2.69
CA ASN A 59 -10.39 -27.24 3.95
C ASN A 59 -10.65 -25.76 4.24
N LEU A 60 -11.30 -25.49 5.38
CA LEU A 60 -11.67 -24.14 5.80
C LEU A 60 -10.45 -23.24 6.06
N ALA A 61 -9.35 -23.75 6.61
CA ALA A 61 -8.15 -22.94 6.85
C ALA A 61 -7.52 -22.47 5.53
N ARG A 62 -7.44 -23.36 4.52
CA ARG A 62 -7.00 -23.03 3.16
C ARG A 62 -7.95 -22.04 2.47
N PHE A 63 -9.25 -22.25 2.60
CA PHE A 63 -10.26 -21.31 2.09
C PHE A 63 -10.08 -19.90 2.68
N VAL A 64 -9.93 -19.81 4.00
CA VAL A 64 -9.73 -18.53 4.69
C VAL A 64 -8.41 -17.87 4.27
N GLN A 65 -7.33 -18.63 4.17
CA GLN A 65 -6.04 -18.16 3.66
C GLN A 65 -6.18 -17.56 2.24
N PHE A 66 -6.90 -18.26 1.35
CA PHE A 66 -7.15 -17.81 -0.02
C PHE A 66 -7.99 -16.54 -0.07
N VAL A 67 -9.10 -16.48 0.67
CA VAL A 67 -9.95 -15.28 0.74
C VAL A 67 -9.18 -14.09 1.31
N PHE A 68 -8.42 -14.30 2.38
CA PHE A 68 -7.75 -13.23 3.11
C PHE A 68 -6.49 -12.72 2.40
N TRP A 69 -5.62 -13.58 1.89
CA TRP A 69 -4.37 -13.18 1.25
C TRP A 69 -4.43 -13.19 -0.28
N GLY A 70 -5.15 -14.15 -0.85
CA GLY A 70 -5.29 -14.30 -2.31
C GLY A 70 -6.31 -13.35 -2.92
N VAL A 71 -7.43 -13.07 -2.27
CA VAL A 71 -8.48 -12.21 -2.86
C VAL A 71 -8.51 -10.83 -2.22
N TRP A 72 -8.50 -10.73 -0.89
CA TRP A 72 -8.75 -9.45 -0.24
C TRP A 72 -7.65 -8.41 -0.53
N TRP A 73 -6.38 -8.70 -0.26
CA TRP A 73 -5.30 -7.70 -0.38
C TRP A 73 -5.05 -7.17 -1.80
N PRO A 74 -4.93 -8.01 -2.85
CA PRO A 74 -4.75 -7.51 -4.22
C PRO A 74 -5.88 -6.58 -4.65
N PHE A 75 -7.13 -6.95 -4.33
CA PHE A 75 -8.29 -6.18 -4.76
C PHE A 75 -8.51 -4.91 -3.91
N VAL A 76 -8.02 -4.87 -2.67
CA VAL A 76 -7.92 -3.61 -1.90
C VAL A 76 -6.94 -2.63 -2.55
N ILE A 77 -5.81 -3.10 -3.08
CA ILE A 77 -4.86 -2.26 -3.82
C ILE A 77 -5.49 -1.76 -5.12
N LEU A 78 -6.09 -2.66 -5.91
CA LEU A 78 -6.78 -2.29 -7.14
C LEU A 78 -7.91 -1.28 -6.87
N GLY A 79 -8.75 -1.55 -5.87
CA GLY A 79 -9.79 -0.63 -5.45
C GLY A 79 -9.22 0.73 -5.03
N THR A 80 -8.08 0.75 -4.33
CA THR A 80 -7.43 2.00 -3.92
C THR A 80 -6.93 2.81 -5.12
N ALA A 81 -6.41 2.12 -6.15
CA ALA A 81 -5.99 2.72 -7.40
C ALA A 81 -7.16 3.28 -8.23
N LEU A 82 -8.39 2.77 -8.05
CA LEU A 82 -9.57 3.17 -8.82
C LEU A 82 -10.48 4.19 -8.10
N VAL A 83 -10.65 4.04 -6.79
CA VAL A 83 -11.64 4.81 -5.99
C VAL A 83 -10.99 5.59 -4.85
N GLY A 84 -9.65 5.66 -4.82
CA GLY A 84 -8.90 6.26 -3.72
C GLY A 84 -9.03 5.43 -2.45
N ARG A 85 -8.84 6.02 -1.27
CA ARG A 85 -8.78 5.23 -0.02
C ARG A 85 -10.16 4.84 0.56
N PHE A 86 -11.13 4.50 -0.30
CA PHE A 86 -12.49 4.12 0.12
C PHE A 86 -12.49 2.94 1.09
N TRP A 87 -11.58 1.97 0.91
CA TRP A 87 -11.41 0.87 1.85
C TRP A 87 -11.18 1.39 3.27
N CYS A 88 -10.24 2.33 3.44
CA CYS A 88 -9.92 2.93 4.72
C CYS A 88 -11.08 3.72 5.35
N GLY A 89 -12.08 4.15 4.58
CA GLY A 89 -13.24 4.90 5.06
C GLY A 89 -14.46 4.03 5.32
N LEU A 90 -14.74 3.08 4.42
CA LEU A 90 -16.01 2.37 4.34
C LEU A 90 -15.92 0.93 4.84
N LEU A 91 -14.79 0.23 4.66
CA LEU A 91 -14.70 -1.22 4.85
C LEU A 91 -13.63 -1.67 5.85
N CYS A 92 -12.60 -0.87 6.10
CA CYS A 92 -11.48 -1.26 6.96
C CYS A 92 -11.94 -1.55 8.40
N PRO A 93 -11.83 -2.82 8.88
CA PRO A 93 -12.32 -3.21 10.20
C PRO A 93 -11.51 -2.55 11.33
N GLU A 94 -10.19 -2.50 11.17
CA GLU A 94 -9.27 -1.80 12.10
C GLU A 94 -9.62 -0.31 12.23
N GLY A 95 -9.93 0.35 11.11
CA GLY A 95 -10.34 1.76 11.11
C GLY A 95 -11.69 2.00 11.77
N ALA A 96 -12.65 1.07 11.61
CA ALA A 96 -13.95 1.13 12.27
C ALA A 96 -13.82 0.92 13.79
N LEU A 97 -13.08 -0.10 14.22
CA LEU A 97 -12.83 -0.39 15.64
C LEU A 97 -12.07 0.75 16.33
N SER A 98 -11.03 1.30 15.69
CA SER A 98 -10.29 2.45 16.21
C SER A 98 -11.17 3.69 16.35
N GLU A 99 -12.08 3.92 15.39
CA GLU A 99 -13.04 5.03 15.47
C GLU A 99 -14.03 4.85 16.62
N ILE A 100 -14.63 3.67 16.77
CA ILE A 100 -15.57 3.39 17.86
C ILE A 100 -14.87 3.53 19.22
N ALA A 101 -13.65 3.00 19.34
CA ALA A 101 -12.84 3.19 20.54
C ALA A 101 -12.57 4.68 20.81
N SER A 102 -12.35 5.49 19.77
CA SER A 102 -12.13 6.93 19.90
C SER A 102 -13.36 7.75 20.29
N GLU A 103 -14.56 7.27 19.99
CA GLU A 103 -15.82 7.91 20.40
C GLU A 103 -16.07 7.76 21.91
N ARG A 104 -15.57 6.67 22.50
CA ARG A 104 -15.71 6.34 23.94
C ARG A 104 -14.43 6.60 24.75
N GLY A 105 -13.46 7.24 24.12
CA GLY A 105 -12.09 7.34 24.63
C GLY A 105 -11.82 8.56 25.54
N ALA A 106 -10.65 8.55 26.18
CA ALA A 106 -10.15 9.62 27.06
C ALA A 106 -9.86 10.95 26.34
N GLY A 107 -9.77 10.95 25.00
CA GLY A 107 -9.62 12.17 24.22
C GLY A 107 -8.37 13.00 24.56
N ARG A 108 -7.23 12.37 24.87
CA ARG A 108 -5.98 13.09 25.16
C ARG A 108 -5.43 13.75 23.89
N ALA A 109 -4.60 14.78 24.08
CA ALA A 109 -3.89 15.40 22.96
C ALA A 109 -2.94 14.39 22.29
N ILE A 110 -2.86 14.42 20.97
CA ILE A 110 -1.98 13.56 20.17
C ILE A 110 -0.51 13.97 20.43
N PRO A 111 0.34 13.09 20.99
CA PRO A 111 1.77 13.36 21.14
C PRO A 111 2.45 13.84 19.86
N SER A 112 3.43 14.74 19.99
CA SER A 112 4.21 15.27 18.86
C SER A 112 4.98 14.18 18.13
N TRP A 113 5.55 13.20 18.85
CA TRP A 113 6.30 12.09 18.27
C TRP A 113 5.46 11.26 17.30
N MET A 114 4.16 11.05 17.58
CA MET A 114 3.25 10.29 16.68
C MET A 114 2.99 11.03 15.36
N LYS A 115 3.13 12.36 15.34
CA LYS A 115 2.86 13.16 14.13
C LYS A 115 4.01 13.13 13.12
N TRP A 116 5.09 12.40 13.40
CA TRP A 116 6.22 12.26 12.50
C TRP A 116 5.81 11.53 11.22
N SER A 117 6.09 12.16 10.07
CA SER A 117 5.64 11.68 8.75
C SER A 117 6.33 10.40 8.26
N GLY A 118 7.39 9.95 8.95
CA GLY A 118 8.09 8.70 8.64
C GLY A 118 7.43 7.45 9.22
N TRP A 119 6.53 7.58 10.20
CA TRP A 119 5.92 6.43 10.87
C TRP A 119 5.24 5.44 9.91
N PRO A 120 4.43 5.86 8.93
CA PRO A 120 3.83 4.91 8.00
C PRO A 120 4.85 4.11 7.19
N VAL A 121 5.99 4.72 6.84
CA VAL A 121 7.06 4.04 6.08
C VAL A 121 7.78 3.03 6.95
N VAL A 122 8.18 3.43 8.16
CA VAL A 122 8.84 2.54 9.12
C VAL A 122 7.92 1.38 9.50
N ALA A 123 6.66 1.67 9.84
CA ALA A 123 5.68 0.65 10.18
C ALA A 123 5.49 -0.33 9.02
N PHE A 124 5.37 0.14 7.78
CA PHE A 124 5.24 -0.73 6.61
C PHE A 124 6.46 -1.63 6.38
N ILE A 125 7.67 -1.09 6.48
CA ILE A 125 8.91 -1.88 6.37
C ILE A 125 8.94 -2.95 7.46
N SER A 126 8.74 -2.56 8.73
CA SER A 126 8.77 -3.47 9.87
C SER A 126 7.72 -4.58 9.73
N THR A 127 6.48 -4.26 9.36
CA THR A 127 5.44 -5.28 9.17
C THR A 127 5.69 -6.17 7.97
N THR A 128 6.32 -5.66 6.91
CA THR A 128 6.65 -6.47 5.74
C THR A 128 7.73 -7.49 6.10
N ILE A 129 8.81 -7.05 6.73
CA ILE A 129 9.90 -7.93 7.18
C ILE A 129 9.38 -8.96 8.19
N TYR A 130 8.67 -8.50 9.21
CA TYR A 130 8.10 -9.38 10.25
C TYR A 130 7.12 -10.39 9.65
N GLY A 131 6.27 -9.97 8.71
CA GLY A 131 5.34 -10.85 8.03
C GLY A 131 6.03 -11.97 7.24
N GLN A 132 7.17 -11.68 6.58
CA GLN A 132 7.95 -12.71 5.88
C GLN A 132 8.68 -13.63 6.86
N LEU A 133 9.31 -13.09 7.91
CA LEU A 133 10.04 -13.89 8.90
C LEU A 133 9.14 -14.86 9.69
N THR A 134 7.85 -14.55 9.80
CA THR A 134 6.87 -15.39 10.51
C THR A 134 5.95 -16.17 9.57
N SER A 135 6.20 -16.13 8.25
CA SER A 135 5.37 -16.80 7.24
C SER A 135 3.87 -16.47 7.38
N ILE A 136 3.54 -15.18 7.51
CA ILE A 136 2.18 -14.69 7.79
C ILE A 136 1.14 -15.13 6.77
N TYR A 137 1.55 -15.33 5.52
CA TYR A 137 0.66 -15.74 4.44
C TYR A 137 0.29 -17.22 4.51
N GLN A 138 1.05 -18.02 5.26
CA GLN A 138 0.91 -19.48 5.34
C GLN A 138 0.23 -19.92 6.64
N TYR A 139 0.54 -19.24 7.75
CA TYR A 139 0.08 -19.67 9.07
C TYR A 139 -0.94 -18.72 9.71
N PRO A 140 -1.96 -19.25 10.42
CA PRO A 140 -2.99 -18.43 11.03
C PRO A 140 -2.52 -17.72 12.32
N LYS A 141 -1.61 -18.33 13.11
CA LYS A 141 -1.13 -17.73 14.37
C LYS A 141 -0.40 -16.40 14.16
N PRO A 142 0.56 -16.29 13.21
CA PRO A 142 1.22 -15.01 12.91
C PRO A 142 0.26 -13.98 12.30
N ALA A 143 -0.68 -14.41 11.47
CA ALA A 143 -1.71 -13.53 10.92
C ALA A 143 -2.58 -12.93 12.03
N ALA A 144 -3.06 -13.74 12.97
CA ALA A 144 -3.81 -13.30 14.13
C ALA A 144 -2.99 -12.38 15.05
N LEU A 145 -1.71 -12.72 15.29
CA LEU A 145 -0.82 -11.91 16.12
C LEU A 145 -0.57 -10.53 15.50
N LEU A 146 -0.18 -10.46 14.23
CA LEU A 146 0.17 -9.19 13.59
C LEU A 146 -1.07 -8.32 13.38
N LEU A 147 -2.13 -8.87 12.79
CA LEU A 147 -3.31 -8.12 12.39
C LEU A 147 -4.27 -7.88 13.57
N GLY A 148 -4.45 -8.90 14.42
CA GLY A 148 -5.19 -8.75 15.67
C GLY A 148 -4.45 -7.84 16.65
N GLY A 149 -3.13 -7.99 16.78
CA GLY A 149 -2.28 -7.12 17.59
C GLY A 149 -2.32 -5.66 17.11
N SER A 150 -2.17 -5.41 15.81
CA SER A 150 -2.29 -4.04 15.26
C SER A 150 -3.67 -3.46 15.50
N THR A 151 -4.73 -4.27 15.40
CA THR A 151 -6.11 -3.86 15.69
C THR A 151 -6.29 -3.45 17.15
N LEU A 152 -5.74 -4.22 18.09
CA LEU A 152 -5.77 -3.87 19.52
C LEU A 152 -5.01 -2.57 19.80
N VAL A 153 -3.83 -2.40 19.20
CA VAL A 153 -3.07 -1.15 19.30
C VAL A 153 -3.85 0.02 18.68
N ALA A 154 -4.49 -0.18 17.54
CA ALA A 154 -5.33 0.82 16.88
C ALA A 154 -6.51 1.25 17.75
N MET A 155 -7.15 0.31 18.45
CA MET A 155 -8.20 0.58 19.43
C MET A 155 -7.65 1.34 20.64
N ALA A 156 -6.51 0.93 21.19
CA ALA A 156 -5.88 1.61 22.32
C ALA A 156 -5.48 3.06 21.98
N VAL A 157 -4.88 3.29 20.80
CA VAL A 157 -4.54 4.62 20.29
C VAL A 157 -5.80 5.45 20.04
N GLY A 158 -6.83 4.85 19.46
CA GLY A 158 -8.14 5.49 19.25
C GLY A 158 -8.76 5.93 20.56
N ALA A 159 -8.88 5.03 21.53
CA ALA A 159 -9.41 5.29 22.87
C ALA A 159 -8.60 6.35 23.61
N ARG A 160 -7.27 6.38 23.47
CA ARG A 160 -6.45 7.32 24.23
C ARG A 160 -6.40 8.72 23.61
N TYR A 161 -6.30 8.83 22.28
CA TYR A 161 -5.96 10.08 21.58
C TYR A 161 -6.98 10.53 20.51
N GLY A 162 -8.01 9.74 20.23
CA GLY A 162 -8.80 9.88 19.01
C GLY A 162 -9.82 11.02 19.00
N LYS A 163 -10.52 11.33 20.09
CA LYS A 163 -11.61 12.36 20.12
C LYS A 163 -12.62 12.20 18.95
N ALA A 164 -13.15 10.98 18.76
CA ALA A 164 -13.98 10.60 17.61
C ALA A 164 -13.30 10.75 16.22
N LYS A 165 -11.99 10.47 16.16
CA LYS A 165 -11.14 10.55 14.95
C LYS A 165 -10.25 9.31 14.81
N ARG A 166 -9.89 9.00 13.58
CA ARG A 166 -9.02 7.88 13.19
C ARG A 166 -7.54 8.27 13.23
N VAL A 167 -7.02 8.53 14.44
CA VAL A 167 -5.61 8.92 14.66
C VAL A 167 -4.63 7.82 14.25
N TRP A 168 -4.92 6.57 14.58
CA TRP A 168 -4.12 5.41 14.16
C TRP A 168 -3.95 5.37 12.64
N CYS A 169 -5.07 5.42 11.90
CA CYS A 169 -5.04 5.34 10.44
C CYS A 169 -4.30 6.51 9.79
N ARG A 170 -4.27 7.68 10.43
CA ARG A 170 -3.58 8.86 9.93
C ARG A 170 -2.06 8.78 10.11
N PHE A 171 -1.58 8.24 11.23
CA PHE A 171 -0.19 8.40 11.63
C PHE A 171 0.62 7.10 11.75
N LEU A 172 -0.01 6.01 12.18
CA LEU A 172 0.72 4.80 12.61
C LEU A 172 0.39 3.55 11.78
N CYS A 173 -0.77 3.51 11.13
CA CYS A 173 -1.19 2.38 10.29
C CYS A 173 -0.14 2.06 9.20
N PRO A 174 0.43 0.84 9.17
CA PRO A 174 1.50 0.46 8.24
C PRO A 174 1.12 0.70 6.77
N VAL A 175 -0.08 0.31 6.38
CA VAL A 175 -0.53 0.43 4.98
C VAL A 175 -0.99 1.84 4.60
N SER A 176 -1.01 2.80 5.54
CA SER A 176 -1.53 4.15 5.29
C SER A 176 -0.71 4.91 4.26
N GLY A 177 0.62 4.77 4.31
CA GLY A 177 1.54 5.38 3.35
C GLY A 177 1.30 4.82 1.94
N VAL A 178 1.25 3.49 1.82
CA VAL A 178 1.03 2.80 0.54
C VAL A 178 -0.31 3.20 -0.08
N PHE A 179 -1.41 3.11 0.67
CA PHE A 179 -2.72 3.52 0.17
C PHE A 179 -2.79 5.01 -0.16
N GLY A 180 -2.11 5.86 0.62
CA GLY A 180 -1.96 7.28 0.32
C GLY A 180 -1.29 7.52 -1.03
N THR A 181 -0.20 6.82 -1.30
CA THR A 181 0.55 6.88 -2.57
C THR A 181 -0.27 6.34 -3.74
N VAL A 182 -0.82 5.14 -3.62
CA VAL A 182 -1.65 4.50 -4.66
C VAL A 182 -2.89 5.34 -4.96
N SER A 183 -3.51 5.97 -3.97
CA SER A 183 -4.71 6.79 -4.21
C SER A 183 -4.47 8.02 -5.10
N LYS A 184 -3.22 8.45 -5.31
CA LYS A 184 -2.89 9.59 -6.19
C LYS A 184 -3.18 9.30 -7.66
N ILE A 185 -3.16 8.03 -8.09
CA ILE A 185 -3.56 7.65 -9.46
C ILE A 185 -5.07 7.56 -9.63
N ALA A 186 -5.84 7.50 -8.54
CA ALA A 186 -7.28 7.29 -8.60
C ALA A 186 -8.04 8.39 -9.35
N PRO A 187 -9.00 8.04 -10.23
CA PRO A 187 -9.84 9.01 -10.91
C PRO A 187 -10.95 9.62 -10.04
N LEU A 188 -11.35 8.98 -8.94
CA LEU A 188 -12.37 9.48 -8.02
C LEU A 188 -11.72 10.13 -6.79
N HIS A 189 -12.19 11.32 -6.43
CA HIS A 189 -11.74 12.06 -5.25
C HIS A 189 -12.81 13.05 -4.76
N PHE A 190 -12.77 13.41 -3.48
CA PHE A 190 -13.51 14.57 -2.99
C PHE A 190 -12.75 15.84 -3.35
N ARG A 191 -13.40 16.72 -4.10
CA ARG A 191 -12.86 18.02 -4.51
C ARG A 191 -13.44 19.13 -3.66
N VAL A 192 -12.59 20.08 -3.29
CA VAL A 192 -12.99 21.34 -2.66
C VAL A 192 -12.96 22.43 -3.71
N GLU A 193 -14.02 23.22 -3.77
CA GLU A 193 -14.16 24.39 -4.64
C GLU A 193 -13.91 25.68 -3.84
N PRO A 194 -12.75 26.33 -4.04
CA PRO A 194 -12.38 27.50 -3.24
C PRO A 194 -13.39 28.65 -3.34
N ASP A 195 -13.99 28.86 -4.51
CA ASP A 195 -14.91 29.98 -4.74
C ASP A 195 -16.28 29.73 -4.11
N ALA A 196 -16.76 28.48 -4.13
CA ALA A 196 -17.95 28.08 -3.38
C ALA A 196 -17.70 28.19 -1.87
N TRP A 197 -16.51 27.78 -1.42
CA TRP A 197 -16.12 27.88 -0.01
C TRP A 197 -16.09 29.34 0.48
N LYS A 198 -15.52 30.26 -0.32
CA LYS A 198 -15.47 31.70 0.00
C LYS A 198 -16.84 32.35 0.04
N ARG A 199 -17.77 31.93 -0.84
CA ARG A 199 -19.14 32.45 -0.89
C ARG A 199 -20.05 31.94 0.23
N SER A 200 -19.69 30.82 0.87
CA SER A 200 -20.48 30.26 1.97
C SER A 200 -20.43 31.13 3.24
N SER A 201 -21.59 31.36 3.87
CA SER A 201 -21.68 31.99 5.19
C SER A 201 -21.02 31.09 6.25
N ASN A 202 -20.36 31.68 7.25
CA ASN A 202 -19.85 30.93 8.41
C ASN A 202 -20.95 30.60 9.44
N ALA A 203 -22.13 31.23 9.34
CA ALA A 203 -23.16 31.19 10.38
C ALA A 203 -23.94 29.86 10.41
N ASP A 204 -24.06 29.15 9.28
CA ASP A 204 -24.98 28.01 9.14
C ASP A 204 -24.29 26.63 9.06
N ALA A 205 -22.97 26.59 9.06
CA ALA A 205 -22.23 25.37 8.75
C ALA A 205 -21.77 24.64 10.04
N ALA A 206 -22.61 23.73 10.55
CA ALA A 206 -22.20 22.77 11.56
C ALA A 206 -20.86 22.09 11.15
N GLY A 207 -19.94 21.98 12.11
CA GLY A 207 -18.59 21.47 11.85
C GLY A 207 -18.61 20.03 11.34
N VAL A 208 -17.87 19.74 10.26
CA VAL A 208 -17.76 18.37 9.73
C VAL A 208 -16.79 17.54 10.56
N ASN A 209 -17.25 16.38 11.04
CA ASN A 209 -16.36 15.38 11.61
C ASN A 209 -15.56 14.64 10.51
N CYS A 210 -14.43 15.23 10.08
CA CYS A 210 -13.46 14.53 9.24
C CYS A 210 -12.73 13.45 10.05
N ALA A 211 -13.01 12.17 9.78
CA ALA A 211 -12.41 11.03 10.47
C ALA A 211 -10.87 11.06 10.49
N PRO A 212 -10.15 11.28 9.38
CA PRO A 212 -8.67 11.34 9.37
C PRO A 212 -8.07 12.71 9.73
N LEU A 213 -8.84 13.65 10.30
CA LEU A 213 -8.34 14.97 10.73
C LEU A 213 -7.71 15.82 9.60
N ILE A 214 -8.28 15.76 8.39
CA ILE A 214 -7.76 16.56 7.27
C ILE A 214 -8.22 18.01 7.42
N PRO A 215 -7.34 18.99 7.17
CA PRO A 215 -7.77 20.38 6.99
C PRO A 215 -8.59 20.51 5.70
N ILE A 216 -9.90 20.27 5.81
CA ILE A 216 -10.80 20.15 4.65
C ILE A 216 -10.74 21.40 3.75
N LYS A 217 -10.67 22.60 4.33
CA LYS A 217 -10.61 23.88 3.58
C LYS A 217 -9.49 23.92 2.54
N THR A 218 -8.32 23.35 2.87
CA THR A 218 -7.13 23.37 2.02
C THR A 218 -6.79 21.98 1.48
N MET A 219 -7.74 21.04 1.52
CA MET A 219 -7.51 19.68 1.07
C MET A 219 -7.19 19.67 -0.43
N GLN A 220 -6.02 19.15 -0.76
CA GLN A 220 -5.56 18.92 -2.13
C GLN A 220 -5.29 17.43 -2.30
N GLY A 221 -5.91 16.86 -3.32
CA GLY A 221 -5.77 15.45 -3.67
C GLY A 221 -6.44 14.45 -2.72
N SER A 222 -6.15 13.17 -2.95
CA SER A 222 -6.83 12.03 -2.29
C SER A 222 -5.97 11.27 -1.26
N SER A 223 -4.67 11.57 -1.16
CA SER A 223 -3.70 10.78 -0.36
C SER A 223 -4.06 10.68 1.13
N ALA A 224 -4.59 11.78 1.69
CA ALA A 224 -5.04 11.84 3.07
C ALA A 224 -6.51 11.43 3.24
N CYS A 225 -7.31 11.53 2.18
CA CYS A 225 -8.77 11.37 2.23
C CYS A 225 -9.17 9.90 2.23
N HIS A 226 -9.93 9.50 3.26
CA HIS A 226 -10.48 8.14 3.40
C HIS A 226 -11.74 7.90 2.55
N MET A 227 -12.16 8.87 1.74
CA MET A 227 -13.33 8.75 0.86
C MET A 227 -14.64 8.31 1.58
N CYS A 228 -14.82 8.73 2.84
CA CYS A 228 -15.96 8.33 3.69
C CYS A 228 -17.28 9.09 3.43
N GLY A 229 -17.27 10.13 2.60
CA GLY A 229 -18.48 10.89 2.23
C GLY A 229 -19.02 11.89 3.25
N ARG A 230 -18.55 11.89 4.50
CA ARG A 230 -19.08 12.76 5.58
C ARG A 230 -18.99 14.27 5.32
N CYS A 231 -18.11 14.69 4.40
CA CYS A 231 -17.94 16.09 4.02
C CYS A 231 -18.70 16.48 2.75
N SER A 232 -19.41 15.54 2.08
CA SER A 232 -20.12 15.83 0.84
C SER A 232 -21.14 16.96 1.04
N GLY A 233 -21.28 17.85 0.07
CA GLY A 233 -22.23 18.97 0.11
C GLY A 233 -21.89 20.07 1.13
N HIS A 234 -20.88 19.91 1.98
CA HIS A 234 -20.55 20.91 2.99
C HIS A 234 -20.21 22.25 2.33
N ARG A 235 -20.91 23.31 2.75
CA ARG A 235 -20.82 24.68 2.20
C ARG A 235 -21.13 24.79 0.69
N GLY A 236 -21.77 23.76 0.10
CA GLY A 236 -21.89 23.62 -1.35
C GLY A 236 -20.53 23.55 -2.08
N ALA A 237 -19.44 23.40 -1.33
CA ALA A 237 -18.07 23.56 -1.81
C ALA A 237 -17.34 22.22 -1.93
N ILE A 238 -17.91 21.15 -1.40
CA ILE A 238 -17.30 19.82 -1.42
C ILE A 238 -18.21 18.87 -2.16
N ARG A 239 -17.64 18.16 -3.14
CA ARG A 239 -18.33 17.10 -3.86
C ARG A 239 -17.38 16.00 -4.28
N LEU A 240 -17.91 14.79 -4.37
CA LEU A 240 -17.21 13.72 -5.07
C LEU A 240 -17.14 14.11 -6.56
N ALA A 241 -15.95 14.04 -7.14
CA ALA A 241 -15.70 14.47 -8.51
C ALA A 241 -14.76 13.52 -9.23
N TRP A 242 -14.98 13.39 -10.54
CA TRP A 242 -14.03 12.74 -11.44
C TRP A 242 -12.86 13.68 -11.73
N ARG A 243 -11.65 13.14 -11.76
CA ARG A 243 -10.45 13.80 -12.27
C ARG A 243 -9.77 12.90 -13.29
N LYS A 244 -8.91 13.49 -14.14
CA LYS A 244 -8.00 12.69 -14.95
C LYS A 244 -7.10 11.87 -14.00
N PRO A 245 -6.91 10.56 -14.23
CA PRO A 245 -5.98 9.75 -13.45
C PRO A 245 -4.61 10.42 -13.35
N ALA A 246 -3.97 10.31 -12.18
CA ALA A 246 -2.66 10.92 -11.90
C ALA A 246 -2.58 12.46 -12.06
N ALA A 247 -3.69 13.19 -12.15
CA ALA A 247 -3.65 14.67 -12.20
C ALA A 247 -3.00 15.27 -10.94
N ASP A 248 -3.20 14.65 -9.77
CA ASP A 248 -2.53 15.02 -8.52
C ASP A 248 -1.01 14.85 -8.60
N ILE A 249 -0.55 13.85 -9.35
CA ILE A 249 0.87 13.55 -9.51
C ILE A 249 1.54 14.65 -10.30
N VAL A 250 0.90 15.17 -11.36
CA VAL A 250 1.49 16.19 -12.23
C VAL A 250 1.39 17.60 -11.63
N PHE A 251 0.23 17.97 -11.07
CA PHE A 251 -0.06 19.36 -10.69
C PHE A 251 -0.13 19.59 -9.18
N GLY A 252 -0.52 18.59 -8.39
CA GLY A 252 -0.72 18.74 -6.94
C GLY A 252 0.52 18.39 -6.11
N SER A 253 1.31 17.43 -6.57
CA SER A 253 2.37 16.81 -5.77
C SER A 253 3.63 17.67 -5.66
N GLY A 254 3.83 18.64 -6.55
CA GLY A 254 4.98 19.55 -6.51
C GLY A 254 5.12 20.39 -5.23
N ARG A 255 4.03 20.58 -4.47
CA ARG A 255 4.04 21.28 -3.17
C ARG A 255 3.95 20.34 -1.97
N MET A 256 3.51 19.09 -2.17
CA MET A 256 3.18 18.15 -1.11
C MET A 256 4.15 16.97 -1.01
N ALA A 257 4.91 16.68 -2.07
CA ALA A 257 5.83 15.55 -2.11
C ALA A 257 6.96 15.76 -1.09
N ALA A 258 7.09 14.79 -0.19
CA ALA A 258 8.09 14.78 0.87
C ALA A 258 9.12 13.66 0.64
N ARG A 259 10.25 13.75 1.35
CA ARG A 259 11.29 12.72 1.36
C ARG A 259 10.75 11.31 1.65
N TRP A 260 9.77 11.20 2.56
CA TRP A 260 9.17 9.92 2.94
C TRP A 260 8.32 9.31 1.83
N ASP A 261 7.73 10.12 0.95
CA ASP A 261 7.06 9.59 -0.24
C ASP A 261 8.09 8.97 -1.19
N THR A 262 9.26 9.62 -1.38
CA THR A 262 10.34 9.06 -2.22
C THR A 262 10.91 7.78 -1.62
N ILE A 263 11.16 7.75 -0.31
CA ILE A 263 11.63 6.54 0.38
C ILE A 263 10.59 5.42 0.23
N LEU A 264 9.31 5.72 0.40
CA LEU A 264 8.27 4.72 0.23
C LEU A 264 8.19 4.20 -1.22
N ILE A 265 8.30 5.08 -2.22
CA ILE A 265 8.17 4.68 -3.62
C ILE A 265 9.39 3.90 -4.10
N VAL A 266 10.60 4.44 -3.87
CA VAL A 266 11.83 3.95 -4.50
C VAL A 266 12.42 2.74 -3.76
N PRO A 267 13.10 2.90 -2.60
CA PRO A 267 13.68 1.74 -1.93
C PRO A 267 12.65 0.73 -1.44
N VAL A 268 11.45 1.19 -1.06
CA VAL A 268 10.48 0.30 -0.42
C VAL A 268 9.58 -0.39 -1.44
N LEU A 269 8.75 0.33 -2.19
CA LEU A 269 7.79 -0.29 -3.11
C LEU A 269 8.43 -0.86 -4.39
N LEU A 270 9.53 -0.28 -4.88
CA LEU A 270 10.24 -0.78 -6.07
C LEU A 270 11.45 -1.68 -5.73
N GLY A 271 11.77 -1.88 -4.44
CA GLY A 271 12.93 -2.66 -4.01
C GLY A 271 12.59 -3.72 -2.98
N LEU A 272 12.40 -3.28 -1.74
CA LEU A 272 12.11 -4.12 -0.59
C LEU A 272 10.88 -5.01 -0.81
N VAL A 273 9.78 -4.46 -1.31
CA VAL A 273 8.52 -5.19 -1.47
C VAL A 273 8.62 -6.30 -2.52
N PRO A 274 9.11 -6.04 -3.75
CA PRO A 274 9.36 -7.10 -4.73
C PRO A 274 10.28 -8.19 -4.16
N ALA A 275 11.39 -7.82 -3.53
CA ALA A 275 12.31 -8.78 -2.91
C ALA A 275 11.61 -9.62 -1.84
N ALA A 276 10.82 -8.98 -0.98
CA ALA A 276 10.08 -9.63 0.10
C ALA A 276 8.92 -10.50 -0.39
N LEU A 277 8.26 -10.20 -1.52
CA LEU A 277 7.15 -11.03 -2.03
C LEU A 277 7.63 -12.24 -2.83
N HIS A 278 8.88 -12.20 -3.30
CA HIS A 278 9.42 -13.17 -4.26
C HIS A 278 10.66 -13.93 -3.76
N TRP A 279 11.03 -13.73 -2.50
CA TRP A 279 12.24 -14.32 -1.92
C TRP A 279 12.29 -15.86 -2.01
N THR A 280 11.15 -16.55 -1.87
CA THR A 280 11.09 -18.02 -1.90
C THR A 280 11.50 -18.62 -3.24
N ALA A 281 11.38 -17.85 -4.33
CA ALA A 281 11.76 -18.26 -5.68
C ALA A 281 13.02 -17.54 -6.18
N SER A 282 13.77 -16.87 -5.28
CA SER A 282 14.90 -16.03 -5.65
C SER A 282 16.22 -16.80 -5.58
N ASP A 283 16.94 -16.88 -6.69
CA ASP A 283 18.30 -17.42 -6.72
C ASP A 283 19.25 -16.61 -5.83
N ALA A 284 19.07 -15.28 -5.78
CA ALA A 284 19.86 -14.41 -4.93
C ALA A 284 19.70 -14.76 -3.43
N PHE A 285 18.51 -15.18 -3.00
CA PHE A 285 18.31 -15.67 -1.63
C PHE A 285 19.16 -16.91 -1.37
N GLN A 286 19.14 -17.88 -2.28
CA GLN A 286 19.91 -19.12 -2.13
C GLN A 286 21.42 -18.86 -2.12
N ILE A 287 21.91 -17.95 -2.98
CA ILE A 287 23.33 -17.55 -3.00
C ILE A 287 23.73 -16.91 -1.67
N ILE A 288 22.96 -15.94 -1.17
CA ILE A 288 23.24 -15.27 0.12
C ILE A 288 23.20 -16.29 1.27
N ARG A 289 22.25 -17.22 1.24
CA ARG A 289 22.09 -18.27 2.24
C ARG A 289 23.28 -19.22 2.27
N ILE A 290 23.66 -19.78 1.13
CA ILE A 290 24.81 -20.70 1.03
C ILE A 290 26.07 -20.00 1.51
N TRP A 291 26.32 -18.76 1.05
CA TRP A 291 27.46 -17.97 1.50
C TRP A 291 27.47 -17.76 3.02
N LEU A 292 26.34 -17.40 3.64
CA LEU A 292 26.27 -17.23 5.10
C LEU A 292 26.48 -18.55 5.85
N VAL A 293 25.99 -19.68 5.32
CA VAL A 293 26.21 -21.00 5.90
C VAL A 293 27.70 -21.35 5.87
N GLU A 294 28.37 -21.17 4.72
CA GLU A 294 29.80 -21.40 4.56
C GLU A 294 30.61 -20.57 5.57
N GLN A 295 30.31 -19.27 5.69
CA GLN A 295 30.98 -18.40 6.67
C GLN A 295 30.75 -18.84 8.12
N CYS A 296 29.55 -19.33 8.46
CA CYS A 296 29.29 -19.85 9.81
C CYS A 296 30.12 -21.11 10.09
N VAL A 297 30.24 -22.00 9.10
CA VAL A 297 31.02 -23.24 9.22
C VAL A 297 32.52 -22.93 9.32
N ASP A 298 33.05 -22.02 8.49
CA ASP A 298 34.46 -21.62 8.47
C ASP A 298 34.92 -21.04 9.81
N VAL A 299 34.06 -20.25 10.46
CA VAL A 299 34.33 -19.64 11.78
C VAL A 299 34.00 -20.61 12.94
N GLY A 300 33.45 -21.80 12.65
CA GLY A 300 33.04 -22.78 13.66
C GLY A 300 31.80 -22.37 14.48
N LEU A 301 31.00 -21.42 13.99
CA LEU A 301 29.77 -20.94 14.64
C LEU A 301 28.57 -21.80 14.22
N THR A 302 28.25 -22.82 15.03
CA THR A 302 27.12 -23.74 14.77
C THR A 302 25.78 -23.27 15.35
N TRP A 303 25.80 -22.30 16.26
CA TRP A 303 24.58 -21.79 16.91
C TRP A 303 23.59 -21.13 15.93
N PRO A 304 23.98 -20.33 14.91
CA PRO A 304 23.01 -19.70 14.01
C PRO A 304 22.25 -20.70 13.13
N LEU A 305 22.86 -21.86 12.91
CA LEU A 305 22.35 -22.95 12.06
C LEU A 305 21.35 -23.83 12.81
N SER A 306 21.49 -23.95 14.12
CA SER A 306 20.71 -24.87 14.97
C SER A 306 19.69 -24.17 15.88
N LEU A 307 19.87 -22.88 16.17
CA LEU A 307 18.99 -22.12 17.05
C LEU A 307 17.59 -22.00 16.43
N ARG A 308 16.60 -22.56 17.13
CA ARG A 308 15.18 -22.37 16.83
C ARG A 308 14.64 -21.26 17.71
N LEU A 309 14.08 -20.24 17.07
CA LEU A 309 13.38 -19.17 17.76
C LEU A 309 11.88 -19.48 17.81
N PRO A 310 11.13 -18.92 18.78
CA PRO A 310 9.69 -19.11 18.83
C PRO A 310 8.98 -18.65 17.55
N TRP A 311 7.87 -19.31 17.19
CA TRP A 311 7.06 -19.02 15.99
C TRP A 311 6.64 -17.54 15.81
N TRP A 312 6.59 -16.76 16.89
CA TRP A 312 6.24 -15.33 16.87
C TRP A 312 7.43 -14.41 16.56
N MET A 313 8.66 -14.93 16.50
CA MET A 313 9.85 -14.21 16.03
C MET A 313 10.29 -14.70 14.65
N LEU A 314 10.28 -16.02 14.45
CA LEU A 314 10.77 -16.69 13.26
C LEU A 314 9.94 -17.95 13.02
N THR A 315 9.69 -18.31 11.76
CA THR A 315 8.89 -19.49 11.39
C THR A 315 9.44 -20.77 12.04
N ASP A 316 8.60 -21.43 12.84
CA ASP A 316 8.92 -22.67 13.57
C ASP A 316 7.70 -23.61 13.60
N TYR A 317 7.53 -24.38 12.54
CA TYR A 317 6.45 -25.37 12.36
C TYR A 317 7.03 -26.74 11.95
N PRO A 318 7.68 -27.46 12.89
CA PRO A 318 8.34 -28.73 12.60
C PRO A 318 7.38 -29.83 12.12
N SER A 319 6.09 -29.77 12.49
CA SER A 319 5.08 -30.75 12.05
C SER A 319 4.83 -30.76 10.53
N VAL A 320 5.20 -29.69 9.83
CA VAL A 320 5.08 -29.56 8.37
C VAL A 320 6.43 -29.30 7.69
N ASN A 321 7.53 -29.55 8.40
CA ASN A 321 8.91 -29.35 7.94
C ASN A 321 9.22 -27.91 7.48
N ASP A 322 8.57 -26.92 8.07
CA ASP A 322 8.81 -25.51 7.77
C ASP A 322 9.39 -24.81 9.01
N VAL A 323 10.71 -24.75 9.05
CA VAL A 323 11.48 -24.14 10.14
C VAL A 323 12.56 -23.28 9.53
N MET A 324 12.57 -22.00 9.90
CA MET A 324 13.63 -21.06 9.55
C MET A 324 14.61 -20.95 10.72
N ASN A 325 15.91 -20.91 10.41
CA ASN A 325 16.96 -20.61 11.38
C ASN A 325 17.46 -19.16 11.25
N VAL A 326 18.42 -18.78 12.10
CA VAL A 326 18.95 -17.41 12.13
C VAL A 326 19.65 -17.04 10.82
N VAL A 327 20.27 -18.02 10.13
CA VAL A 327 20.86 -17.80 8.81
C VAL A 327 19.79 -17.48 7.79
N ASP A 328 18.68 -18.22 7.74
CA ASP A 328 17.57 -17.94 6.82
C ASP A 328 17.00 -16.54 7.05
N ALA A 329 16.84 -16.14 8.31
CA ALA A 329 16.40 -14.79 8.69
C ALA A 329 17.40 -13.73 8.21
N ALA A 330 18.71 -13.93 8.43
CA ALA A 330 19.76 -13.01 8.00
C ALA A 330 19.83 -12.92 6.46
N SER A 331 19.68 -14.03 5.75
CA SER A 331 19.64 -14.08 4.28
C SER A 331 18.44 -13.29 3.74
N LEU A 332 17.28 -13.44 4.34
CA LEU A 332 16.09 -12.69 3.95
C LEU A 332 16.26 -11.19 4.19
N LEU A 333 16.79 -10.79 5.35
CA LEU A 333 17.10 -9.39 5.65
C LEU A 333 18.13 -8.82 4.67
N GLY A 334 19.17 -9.59 4.35
CA GLY A 334 20.19 -9.26 3.36
C GLY A 334 19.60 -9.05 1.97
N LEU A 335 18.75 -9.98 1.50
CA LEU A 335 18.06 -9.88 0.21
C LEU A 335 17.18 -8.62 0.15
N VAL A 336 16.38 -8.38 1.18
CA VAL A 336 15.48 -7.23 1.25
C VAL A 336 16.27 -5.91 1.27
N ALA A 337 17.35 -5.84 2.05
CA ALA A 337 18.24 -4.69 2.08
C ALA A 337 18.92 -4.46 0.73
N PHE A 338 19.38 -5.54 0.09
CA PHE A 338 19.97 -5.50 -1.24
C PHE A 338 18.97 -5.00 -2.30
N GLY A 339 17.73 -5.50 -2.29
CA GLY A 339 16.66 -5.02 -3.18
C GLY A 339 16.36 -3.52 -2.98
N ALA A 340 16.31 -3.05 -1.73
CA ALA A 340 16.14 -1.63 -1.43
C ALA A 340 17.33 -0.77 -1.89
N PHE A 341 18.55 -1.29 -1.77
CA PHE A 341 19.77 -0.62 -2.21
C PHE A 341 19.86 -0.52 -3.74
N ILE A 342 19.68 -1.64 -4.44
CA ILE A 342 19.74 -1.70 -5.91
C ILE A 342 18.66 -0.81 -6.54
N SER A 343 17.42 -0.86 -6.05
CA SER A 343 16.36 0.03 -6.53
C SER A 343 16.66 1.50 -6.26
N SER A 344 17.28 1.83 -5.12
CA SER A 344 17.73 3.20 -4.82
C SER A 344 18.77 3.68 -5.82
N ILE A 345 19.77 2.86 -6.14
CA ILE A 345 20.75 3.19 -7.18
C ILE A 345 20.07 3.37 -8.54
N LEU A 346 19.26 2.38 -8.92
CA LEU A 346 18.62 2.30 -10.23
C LEU A 346 17.71 3.51 -10.51
N PHE A 347 16.98 4.01 -9.50
CA PHE A 347 16.03 5.11 -9.69
C PHE A 347 16.51 6.46 -9.15
N LEU A 348 17.20 6.55 -8.01
CA LEU A 348 17.60 7.85 -7.45
C LEU A 348 18.70 8.51 -8.28
N LEU A 349 19.67 7.74 -8.83
CA LEU A 349 20.72 8.33 -9.66
C LEU A 349 20.15 8.99 -10.92
N PRO A 350 19.28 8.33 -11.73
CA PRO A 350 18.61 8.99 -12.85
C PRO A 350 17.71 10.17 -12.43
N LEU A 351 17.03 10.10 -11.27
CA LEU A 351 16.20 11.20 -10.78
C LEU A 351 17.04 12.44 -10.41
N VAL A 352 18.20 12.24 -9.78
CA VAL A 352 19.15 13.32 -9.47
C VAL A 352 19.73 13.91 -10.74
N ALA A 353 20.18 13.06 -11.68
CA ALA A 353 20.70 13.49 -12.98
C ALA A 353 19.63 14.29 -13.77
N ALA A 354 18.39 13.83 -13.79
CA ALA A 354 17.28 14.53 -14.43
C ALA A 354 17.00 15.88 -13.77
N ALA A 355 17.02 15.97 -12.44
CA ALA A 355 16.86 17.25 -11.73
C ALA A 355 17.98 18.24 -12.06
N ALA A 356 19.22 17.76 -12.21
CA ALA A 356 20.37 18.56 -12.63
C ALA A 356 20.23 19.06 -14.07
N ILE A 357 19.80 18.21 -15.01
CA ILE A 357 19.53 18.57 -16.41
C ILE A 357 18.44 19.65 -16.51
N LEU A 358 17.40 19.54 -15.67
CA LEU A 358 16.32 20.52 -15.57
C LEU A 358 16.73 21.80 -14.81
N ARG A 359 17.97 21.88 -14.30
CA ARG A 359 18.56 23.01 -13.57
C ARG A 359 17.74 23.43 -12.34
N ARG A 360 17.27 22.47 -11.54
CA ARG A 360 16.44 22.72 -10.34
C ARG A 360 17.00 22.04 -9.09
N THR A 361 16.51 22.53 -7.94
CA THR A 361 16.86 22.09 -6.57
C THR A 361 16.36 20.67 -6.23
N GLY A 362 16.85 20.10 -5.13
CA GLY A 362 16.47 18.76 -4.64
C GLY A 362 14.98 18.52 -4.37
N LYS A 363 14.14 19.55 -4.11
CA LYS A 363 12.68 19.37 -3.96
C LYS A 363 12.02 18.78 -5.22
N LEU A 364 12.60 19.00 -6.40
CA LEU A 364 12.11 18.44 -7.64
C LEU A 364 12.23 16.91 -7.67
N ILE A 365 13.27 16.34 -7.06
CA ILE A 365 13.50 14.89 -7.01
C ILE A 365 12.29 14.19 -6.39
N HIS A 366 11.74 14.75 -5.30
CA HIS A 366 10.58 14.18 -4.62
C HIS A 366 9.33 14.21 -5.48
N HIS A 367 9.14 15.26 -6.28
CA HIS A 367 8.02 15.36 -7.22
C HIS A 367 8.20 14.41 -8.41
N LEU A 368 9.40 14.34 -8.99
CA LEU A 368 9.71 13.43 -10.09
C LEU A 368 9.54 11.96 -9.68
N ALA A 369 9.92 11.59 -8.45
CA ALA A 369 9.71 10.24 -7.92
C ALA A 369 8.23 9.83 -7.90
N GLN A 370 7.28 10.77 -7.82
CA GLN A 370 5.85 10.47 -7.88
C GLN A 370 5.42 9.94 -9.25
N ALA A 371 6.18 10.20 -10.32
CA ALA A 371 5.92 9.64 -11.63
C ALA A 371 5.98 8.10 -11.62
N LEU A 372 6.73 7.50 -10.68
CA LEU A 372 6.90 6.05 -10.54
C LEU A 372 5.75 5.37 -9.78
N ILE A 373 4.74 6.12 -9.31
CA ILE A 373 3.61 5.55 -8.58
C ILE A 373 2.85 4.48 -9.38
N PRO A 374 2.53 4.66 -10.68
CA PRO A 374 1.88 3.61 -11.46
C PRO A 374 2.70 2.32 -11.46
N LEU A 375 4.00 2.41 -11.73
CA LEU A 375 4.91 1.26 -11.74
C LEU A 375 4.99 0.56 -10.38
N ALA A 376 5.14 1.34 -9.30
CA ALA A 376 5.15 0.81 -7.94
C ALA A 376 3.81 0.14 -7.56
N SER A 377 2.69 0.74 -7.98
CA SER A 377 1.34 0.22 -7.70
C SER A 377 1.06 -1.06 -8.47
N SER A 378 1.44 -1.13 -9.75
CA SER A 378 1.29 -2.35 -10.56
C SER A 378 2.20 -3.46 -10.06
N SER A 379 3.43 -3.14 -9.68
CA SER A 379 4.38 -4.10 -9.11
C SER A 379 3.83 -4.70 -7.81
N LEU A 380 3.35 -3.86 -6.88
CA LEU A 380 2.71 -4.32 -5.65
C LEU A 380 1.47 -5.19 -5.92
N PHE A 381 0.59 -4.75 -6.83
CA PHE A 381 -0.61 -5.51 -7.19
C PHE A 381 -0.26 -6.87 -7.80
N CYS A 382 0.65 -6.90 -8.79
CA CYS A 382 1.06 -8.14 -9.44
C CYS A 382 1.82 -9.07 -8.49
N GLY A 383 2.62 -8.54 -7.56
CA GLY A 383 3.28 -9.32 -6.52
C GLY A 383 2.29 -9.98 -5.57
N LEU A 384 1.28 -9.23 -5.08
CA LEU A 384 0.23 -9.80 -4.23
C LEU A 384 -0.66 -10.80 -5.00
N LEU A 385 -0.95 -10.53 -6.27
CA LEU A 385 -1.71 -11.45 -7.13
C LEU A 385 -0.97 -12.79 -7.34
N ALA A 386 0.36 -12.82 -7.15
CA ALA A 386 1.13 -14.07 -7.17
C ALA A 386 0.65 -15.05 -6.08
N LEU A 387 0.20 -14.55 -4.93
CA LEU A 387 -0.34 -15.38 -3.85
C LEU A 387 -1.65 -16.06 -4.26
N THR A 388 -2.46 -15.38 -5.08
CA THR A 388 -3.69 -15.93 -5.65
C THR A 388 -3.37 -17.01 -6.66
N THR A 389 -2.46 -16.72 -7.59
CA THR A 389 -2.13 -17.65 -8.67
C THR A 389 -1.38 -18.87 -8.16
N SER A 390 -0.48 -18.72 -7.19
CA SER A 390 0.27 -19.85 -6.61
C SER A 390 -0.64 -20.79 -5.84
N GLN A 391 -1.59 -20.28 -5.05
CA GLN A 391 -2.57 -21.11 -4.34
C GLN A 391 -3.54 -21.82 -5.30
N LEU A 392 -3.97 -21.17 -6.37
CA LEU A 392 -4.80 -21.85 -7.38
C LEU A 392 -4.02 -22.93 -8.13
N ARG A 393 -2.75 -22.69 -8.46
CA ARG A 393 -1.88 -23.69 -9.09
C ARG A 393 -1.58 -24.88 -8.18
N SER A 394 -1.36 -24.67 -6.88
CA SER A 394 -1.17 -25.77 -5.93
C SER A 394 -2.37 -26.71 -5.90
N ASP A 395 -3.55 -26.16 -6.19
CA ASP A 395 -4.81 -26.88 -6.23
C ASP A 395 -5.16 -27.40 -7.64
N GLY A 396 -4.22 -27.31 -8.61
CA GLY A 396 -4.38 -27.80 -9.98
C GLY A 396 -5.13 -26.87 -10.93
N ILE A 397 -5.53 -25.67 -10.47
CA ILE A 397 -6.26 -24.69 -11.28
C ILE A 397 -5.27 -23.73 -11.94
N ASN A 398 -4.99 -23.99 -13.21
CA ASN A 398 -4.19 -23.10 -14.04
C ASN A 398 -5.07 -22.05 -14.72
N LEU A 399 -4.78 -20.76 -14.47
CA LEU A 399 -5.44 -19.65 -15.14
C LEU A 399 -4.63 -19.21 -16.37
N PRO A 400 -5.03 -19.60 -17.60
CA PRO A 400 -4.25 -19.31 -18.80
C PRO A 400 -4.14 -17.79 -19.02
N GLY A 401 -2.94 -17.33 -19.37
CA GLY A 401 -2.67 -15.94 -19.72
C GLY A 401 -2.55 -14.96 -18.54
N VAL A 402 -2.72 -15.38 -17.28
CA VAL A 402 -2.62 -14.47 -16.12
C VAL A 402 -1.22 -13.89 -15.95
N ASP A 403 -0.17 -14.66 -16.17
CA ASP A 403 1.20 -14.15 -16.06
C ASP A 403 1.53 -13.17 -17.20
N ALA A 404 1.04 -13.44 -18.42
CA ALA A 404 1.12 -12.50 -19.52
C ALA A 404 0.36 -11.20 -19.22
N ALA A 405 -0.83 -11.28 -18.63
CA ALA A 405 -1.61 -10.11 -18.21
C ALA A 405 -0.90 -9.30 -17.11
N ARG A 406 -0.26 -9.96 -16.14
CA ARG A 406 0.56 -9.32 -15.10
C ARG A 406 1.77 -8.61 -15.69
N GLY A 407 2.46 -9.24 -16.65
CA GLY A 407 3.56 -8.64 -17.39
C GLY A 407 3.11 -7.42 -18.19
N ALA A 408 2.03 -7.54 -18.96
CA ALA A 408 1.46 -6.44 -19.72
C ALA A 408 1.06 -5.25 -18.83
N LEU A 409 0.47 -5.53 -17.65
CA LEU A 409 0.10 -4.49 -16.69
C LEU A 409 1.32 -3.71 -16.18
N VAL A 410 2.43 -4.40 -15.85
CA VAL A 410 3.68 -3.75 -15.43
C VAL A 410 4.29 -2.90 -16.55
N ILE A 411 4.30 -3.41 -17.79
CA ILE A 411 4.79 -2.65 -18.95
C ILE A 411 3.94 -1.38 -19.16
N LEU A 412 2.61 -1.51 -19.19
CA LEU A 412 1.71 -0.37 -19.39
C LEU A 412 1.86 0.67 -18.27
N ALA A 413 2.03 0.23 -17.03
CA ALA A 413 2.32 1.12 -15.90
C ALA A 413 3.70 1.79 -16.01
N GLY A 414 4.70 1.09 -16.53
CA GLY A 414 6.02 1.64 -16.86
C GLY A 414 5.94 2.73 -17.92
N LEU A 415 5.27 2.47 -19.05
CA LEU A 415 5.02 3.45 -20.11
C LEU A 415 4.25 4.68 -19.57
N TRP A 416 3.24 4.44 -18.73
CA TRP A 416 2.51 5.52 -18.09
C TRP A 416 3.40 6.34 -17.14
N SER A 417 4.32 5.71 -16.42
CA SER A 417 5.28 6.39 -15.54
C SER A 417 6.25 7.27 -16.34
N VAL A 418 6.71 6.82 -17.51
CA VAL A 418 7.53 7.62 -18.45
C VAL A 418 6.74 8.84 -18.95
N GLU A 419 5.49 8.65 -19.37
CA GLU A 419 4.61 9.74 -19.81
C GLU A 419 4.36 10.76 -18.69
N LEU A 420 4.12 10.29 -17.46
CA LEU A 420 3.97 11.17 -16.30
C LEU A 420 5.24 11.96 -15.99
N PHE A 421 6.40 11.31 -16.09
CA PHE A 421 7.68 11.97 -15.88
C PHE A 421 7.91 13.11 -16.89
N PHE A 422 7.61 12.86 -18.16
CA PHE A 422 7.71 13.88 -19.22
C PHE A 422 6.76 15.07 -19.01
N ARG A 423 5.55 14.80 -18.49
CA ARG A 423 4.55 15.81 -18.12
C ARG A 423 4.96 16.61 -16.87
N ILE A 424 5.50 15.97 -15.83
CA ILE A 424 6.01 16.68 -14.66
C ILE A 424 7.16 17.60 -15.09
N SER A 425 8.08 17.10 -15.91
CA SER A 425 9.22 17.88 -16.43
C SER A 425 8.77 19.13 -17.20
N SER A 426 7.63 19.07 -17.91
CA SER A 426 7.06 20.20 -18.64
C SER A 426 6.57 21.34 -17.74
N VAL A 427 6.28 21.06 -16.47
CA VAL A 427 5.88 22.08 -15.48
C VAL A 427 7.07 22.96 -15.10
N TYR A 428 8.30 22.44 -15.17
CA TYR A 428 9.51 23.11 -14.65
C TYR A 428 10.44 23.65 -15.73
N CYS A 429 10.46 23.02 -16.91
CA CYS A 429 11.32 23.40 -18.02
C CYS A 429 10.52 23.44 -19.34
N ARG A 430 10.78 24.47 -20.16
CA ARG A 430 10.19 24.62 -21.49
C ARG A 430 11.01 23.95 -22.60
N SER A 431 12.31 23.74 -22.41
CA SER A 431 13.18 23.11 -23.41
C SER A 431 12.79 21.66 -23.65
N LEU A 432 12.41 21.34 -24.89
CA LEU A 432 12.00 19.99 -25.28
C LEU A 432 13.18 19.01 -25.19
N GLN A 433 14.38 19.42 -25.62
CA GLN A 433 15.58 18.58 -25.58
C GLN A 433 15.93 18.16 -24.15
N GLN A 434 15.97 19.10 -23.21
CA GLN A 434 16.27 18.79 -21.79
C GLN A 434 15.24 17.83 -21.20
N ARG A 435 13.96 17.99 -21.55
CA ARG A 435 12.89 17.09 -21.10
C ARG A 435 13.05 15.68 -21.67
N ILE A 436 13.38 15.56 -22.96
CA ILE A 436 13.60 14.25 -23.60
C ILE A 436 14.78 13.54 -22.95
N VAL A 437 15.92 14.21 -22.80
CA VAL A 437 17.12 13.61 -22.19
C VAL A 437 16.87 13.20 -20.74
N ALA A 438 16.26 14.07 -19.94
CA ALA A 438 15.90 13.76 -18.55
C ALA A 438 14.94 12.57 -18.45
N THR A 439 13.96 12.48 -19.35
CA THR A 439 12.99 11.38 -19.38
C THR A 439 13.64 10.07 -19.85
N ALA A 440 14.55 10.13 -20.83
CA ALA A 440 15.25 8.95 -21.36
C ALA A 440 16.07 8.25 -20.27
N LEU A 441 16.77 9.01 -19.42
CA LEU A 441 17.55 8.43 -18.30
C LEU A 441 16.67 7.62 -17.34
N VAL A 442 15.50 8.13 -17.00
CA VAL A 442 14.55 7.43 -16.10
C VAL A 442 13.85 6.29 -16.83
N ALA A 443 13.59 6.43 -18.13
CA ALA A 443 13.01 5.37 -18.94
C ALA A 443 13.90 4.13 -18.99
N ILE A 444 15.23 4.27 -19.05
CA ILE A 444 16.16 3.14 -18.97
C ILE A 444 15.96 2.37 -17.65
N ALA A 445 15.90 3.07 -16.52
CA ALA A 445 15.65 2.44 -15.22
C ALA A 445 14.31 1.70 -15.15
N ILE A 446 13.26 2.30 -15.74
CA ILE A 446 11.92 1.67 -15.83
C ILE A 446 11.98 0.41 -16.71
N VAL A 447 12.68 0.46 -17.84
CA VAL A 447 12.83 -0.70 -18.74
C VAL A 447 13.54 -1.84 -18.02
N VAL A 448 14.66 -1.57 -17.35
CA VAL A 448 15.40 -2.59 -16.57
C VAL A 448 14.49 -3.25 -15.53
N PHE A 449 13.73 -2.46 -14.78
CA PHE A 449 12.79 -2.97 -13.78
C PHE A 449 11.65 -3.79 -14.40
N CYS A 450 11.04 -3.32 -15.50
CA CYS A 450 10.00 -4.07 -16.20
C CYS A 450 10.52 -5.39 -16.76
N THR A 451 11.73 -5.42 -17.32
CA THR A 451 12.35 -6.65 -17.82
C THR A 451 12.57 -7.67 -16.71
N ALA A 452 13.05 -7.24 -15.54
CA ALA A 452 13.20 -8.14 -14.38
C ALA A 452 11.87 -8.79 -13.98
N TRP A 453 10.76 -8.04 -13.97
CA TRP A 453 9.43 -8.58 -13.71
C TRP A 453 8.92 -9.53 -14.80
N LEU A 454 9.19 -9.23 -16.08
CA LEU A 454 8.81 -10.09 -17.19
C LEU A 454 9.55 -11.43 -17.14
N LEU A 455 10.85 -11.39 -16.88
CA LEU A 455 11.64 -12.61 -16.66
C LEU A 455 11.08 -13.43 -15.51
N MET A 456 10.63 -12.77 -14.43
CA MET A 456 10.02 -13.48 -13.32
C MET A 456 8.66 -14.12 -13.66
N PHE A 457 7.83 -13.46 -14.47
CA PHE A 457 6.50 -13.96 -14.81
C PHE A 457 6.49 -14.99 -15.95
N LEU A 458 7.41 -14.84 -16.90
CA LEU A 458 7.43 -15.61 -18.15
C LEU A 458 8.61 -16.59 -18.22
N GLY A 459 9.61 -16.46 -17.35
CA GLY A 459 10.83 -17.26 -17.33
C GLY A 459 10.74 -18.57 -16.55
N THR A 460 9.53 -19.13 -16.40
CA THR A 460 9.32 -20.48 -15.86
C THR A 460 9.00 -21.45 -16.97
#